data_AF-A0A8A1LYP6-F1
#
_entry.id   AF-A0A8A1LYP6-F1
#
_cell.length_a   1.000
_cell.length_b   1.000
_cell.length_c   1.000
_cell.angle_alpha   90.00
_cell.angle_beta   90.00
_cell.angle_gamma   90.00
#
_symmetry.space_group_name_H-M   'P 1'
#
loop_
_entity.id
_entity.type
_entity.pdbx_description
1 polymer ?
#
loop_
_entity_poly.entity_id
_entity_poly.type
_entity_poly.pdbx_seq_one_letter_code
_entity_poly.pdbx_strand_id
1 'polypeptide(L)'
;MSILFTSILLSCWDLFFTILAALVDNGLAAAVIAAAAAAAAPALQILPHNPVSLCSRFLFISLFVLVYFTYVVWCLPQKLYTWWLAKSPGDLARKRIATAESFEEWEAGAISLDEVLGNDVWRESYPSLHYDHHVIKRRLQSLIRAKNNNDIWVIVHLIRSGLVRNLVNITSPQLYDCAYSGTKVLIEEYISEVGLAIEYIAALETVPRDPKAFDSQDKLRLLYDTRQAFGRSALILQGGAVYGTCHLGVVKALFLRGLLPRIITGTATGALVAALVAVHKDDDLIPVLNGEGIDEAVSDRLSKQKHFKGWNILSLLARDNGYGRLPSLIRRTEEYIRESYFPDLKLLEEYVKSTVGEMTFEEAFAKTKRCLNITIPTAGRAGTPNLLNYLTAPNVLIWSAAAASNVSSATSSRVTLYCKDETGAIVPWPDAKGLLFRSWRELGYNERECPVSRLSELFNVNHFIIAQARPFRVPIYLPEVERPGKVVSRRGVLLEQTCRVINLEIRHRLRQLDSLGLLPTPLRRLLIYEDIEGPHMTILPELGWMDLSKVFKPPPRAGEEIRRWILKGERGTWPAIAAVRVRCTVEFALEKGYQVVKPQSKPGFGVGDE
;
A
#
# COMPACT_ATOMS: atom_id res chain seq x y z
N MET A 1 45.14 11.73 -5.20
CA MET A 1 45.07 10.43 -4.50
C MET A 1 45.96 9.34 -5.12
N SER A 2 46.15 9.30 -6.45
CA SER A 2 47.01 8.27 -7.10
C SER A 2 48.51 8.39 -6.79
N ILE A 3 49.06 9.61 -6.64
CA ILE A 3 50.52 9.84 -6.44
C ILE A 3 50.93 9.59 -4.98
N LEU A 4 50.04 9.85 -4.02
CA LEU A 4 50.23 9.46 -2.62
C LEU A 4 50.24 7.93 -2.47
N PHE A 5 49.43 7.21 -3.25
CA PHE A 5 49.38 5.75 -3.19
C PHE A 5 50.66 5.10 -3.73
N THR A 6 51.26 5.64 -4.79
CA THR A 6 52.55 5.15 -5.33
C THR A 6 53.73 5.48 -4.40
N SER A 7 53.70 6.64 -3.72
CA SER A 7 54.73 7.00 -2.74
C SER A 7 54.64 6.16 -1.46
N ILE A 8 53.42 5.83 -1.01
CA ILE A 8 53.18 4.88 0.10
C ILE A 8 53.61 3.47 -0.30
N LEU A 9 53.37 3.04 -1.55
CA LEU A 9 53.82 1.75 -2.05
C LEU A 9 55.35 1.63 -2.14
N LEU A 10 56.06 2.69 -2.59
CA LEU A 10 57.53 2.68 -2.59
C LEU A 10 58.11 2.68 -1.17
N SER A 11 57.54 3.47 -0.26
CA SER A 11 57.99 3.49 1.14
C SER A 11 57.64 2.19 1.88
N CYS A 12 56.54 1.52 1.53
CA CYS A 12 56.26 0.16 1.99
C CYS A 12 57.22 -0.87 1.38
N TRP A 13 57.74 -0.66 0.17
CA TRP A 13 58.77 -1.50 -0.44
C TRP A 13 60.13 -1.35 0.23
N ASP A 14 60.53 -0.13 0.60
CA ASP A 14 61.75 0.10 1.37
C ASP A 14 61.63 -0.42 2.81
N LEU A 15 60.45 -0.26 3.42
CA LEU A 15 60.12 -0.87 4.71
C LEU A 15 60.11 -2.41 4.61
N PHE A 16 59.68 -2.96 3.49
CA PHE A 16 59.69 -4.40 3.23
C PHE A 16 61.12 -4.94 3.10
N PHE A 17 62.02 -4.26 2.38
CA PHE A 17 63.43 -4.68 2.31
C PHE A 17 64.17 -4.53 3.64
N THR A 18 63.85 -3.50 4.43
CA THR A 18 64.44 -3.33 5.77
C THR A 18 63.88 -4.34 6.77
N ILE A 19 62.59 -4.70 6.70
CA ILE A 19 62.01 -5.78 7.51
C ILE A 19 62.52 -7.15 7.04
N LEU A 20 62.73 -7.36 5.75
CA LEU A 20 63.33 -8.58 5.20
C LEU A 20 64.79 -8.73 5.67
N ALA A 21 65.58 -7.64 5.65
CA ALA A 21 66.93 -7.60 6.19
C ALA A 21 66.93 -7.86 7.71
N ALA A 22 66.00 -7.24 8.46
CA ALA A 22 65.86 -7.43 9.90
C ALA A 22 65.33 -8.83 10.31
N LEU A 23 64.58 -9.51 9.42
CA LEU A 23 64.11 -10.89 9.59
C LEU A 23 65.17 -11.93 9.21
N VAL A 24 66.13 -11.57 8.37
CA VAL A 24 67.32 -12.39 8.10
C VAL A 24 68.27 -12.35 9.30
N ASP A 25 68.34 -11.22 10.02
CA ASP A 25 69.19 -11.06 11.21
C ASP A 25 68.57 -11.62 12.51
N ASN A 26 67.25 -11.61 12.66
CA ASN A 26 66.56 -12.20 13.81
C ASN A 26 65.94 -13.54 13.41
N GLY A 27 66.42 -14.65 13.97
CA GLY A 27 66.11 -16.06 13.63
C GLY A 27 64.65 -16.53 13.54
N LEU A 28 63.66 -15.66 13.41
CA LEU A 28 62.30 -15.93 12.94
C LEU A 28 62.27 -16.50 11.50
N ALA A 29 63.23 -16.13 10.63
CA ALA A 29 63.40 -16.83 9.35
C ALA A 29 63.68 -18.32 9.57
N ALA A 30 64.48 -18.68 10.59
CA ALA A 30 64.75 -20.08 10.91
C ALA A 30 63.50 -20.83 11.42
N ALA A 31 62.58 -20.15 12.14
CA ALA A 31 61.34 -20.76 12.62
C ALA A 31 60.32 -21.01 11.48
N VAL A 32 60.21 -20.08 10.53
CA VAL A 32 59.34 -20.24 9.35
C VAL A 32 59.93 -21.27 8.37
N ILE A 33 61.26 -21.28 8.18
CA ILE A 33 61.96 -22.32 7.43
C ILE A 33 61.82 -23.68 8.12
N ALA A 34 61.87 -23.76 9.46
CA ALA A 34 61.67 -25.01 10.21
C ALA A 34 60.23 -25.54 10.10
N ALA A 35 59.22 -24.67 10.15
CA ALA A 35 57.82 -25.06 9.98
C ALA A 35 57.51 -25.50 8.53
N ALA A 36 58.07 -24.82 7.54
CA ALA A 36 57.96 -25.22 6.13
C ALA A 36 58.74 -26.51 5.83
N ALA A 37 59.91 -26.71 6.45
CA ALA A 37 60.68 -27.95 6.38
C ALA A 37 59.95 -29.13 7.04
N ALA A 38 59.24 -28.90 8.15
CA ALA A 38 58.42 -29.92 8.81
C ALA A 38 57.22 -30.35 7.95
N ALA A 39 56.59 -29.43 7.21
CA ALA A 39 55.50 -29.74 6.29
C ALA A 39 55.97 -30.44 5.00
N ALA A 40 57.21 -30.19 4.56
CA ALA A 40 57.82 -30.83 3.39
C ALA A 40 58.56 -32.16 3.72
N ALA A 41 58.70 -32.50 5.00
CA ALA A 41 59.42 -33.68 5.48
C ALA A 41 59.02 -35.02 4.83
N PRO A 42 57.73 -35.34 4.57
CA PRO A 42 57.37 -36.61 3.94
C PRO A 42 57.74 -36.67 2.44
N ALA A 43 57.93 -35.53 1.77
CA ALA A 43 58.37 -35.48 0.38
C ALA A 43 59.90 -35.63 0.23
N LEU A 44 60.66 -35.43 1.31
CA LEU A 44 62.12 -35.41 1.29
C LEU A 44 62.80 -36.77 1.44
N GLN A 45 62.06 -37.83 1.81
CA GLN A 45 62.63 -39.15 2.14
C GLN A 45 62.99 -40.02 0.91
N ILE A 46 62.72 -39.58 -0.33
CA ILE A 46 62.84 -40.44 -1.53
C ILE A 46 64.08 -40.14 -2.40
N LEU A 47 64.98 -39.22 -2.04
CA LEU A 47 66.12 -38.86 -2.92
C LEU A 47 67.50 -38.83 -2.22
N PRO A 48 68.57 -39.34 -2.88
CA PRO A 48 69.87 -39.62 -2.28
C PRO A 48 70.70 -38.35 -1.96
N HIS A 49 71.65 -38.52 -1.02
CA HIS A 49 72.49 -37.48 -0.46
C HIS A 49 73.63 -37.06 -1.42
N ASN A 50 73.42 -35.97 -2.16
CA ASN A 50 74.44 -35.24 -2.89
C ASN A 50 74.37 -33.75 -2.50
N PRO A 51 75.48 -33.00 -2.42
CA PRO A 51 75.47 -31.59 -2.00
C PRO A 51 74.64 -30.69 -2.93
N VAL A 52 74.51 -31.07 -4.21
CA VAL A 52 73.63 -30.41 -5.19
C VAL A 52 72.14 -30.60 -4.85
N SER A 53 71.76 -31.71 -4.20
CA SER A 53 70.37 -31.98 -3.81
C SER A 53 69.93 -31.14 -2.60
N LEU A 54 70.86 -30.78 -1.70
CA LEU A 54 70.58 -29.84 -0.59
C LEU A 54 70.24 -28.43 -1.09
N CYS A 55 71.00 -27.90 -2.05
CA CYS A 55 70.74 -26.58 -2.61
C CYS A 55 69.38 -26.53 -3.33
N SER A 56 69.04 -27.60 -4.07
CA SER A 56 67.72 -27.73 -4.70
C SER A 56 66.56 -27.80 -3.69
N ARG A 57 66.76 -28.43 -2.52
CA ARG A 57 65.78 -28.52 -1.43
C ARG A 57 65.54 -27.15 -0.79
N PHE A 58 66.61 -26.39 -0.52
CA PHE A 58 66.49 -25.02 0.01
C PHE A 58 65.79 -24.08 -0.97
N LEU A 59 66.09 -24.19 -2.26
CA LEU A 59 65.45 -23.38 -3.29
C LEU A 59 63.97 -23.74 -3.45
N PHE A 60 63.61 -25.02 -3.37
CA PHE A 60 62.22 -25.45 -3.40
C PHE A 60 61.43 -24.99 -2.16
N ILE A 61 62.03 -25.09 -0.97
CA ILE A 61 61.41 -24.59 0.28
C ILE A 61 61.28 -23.07 0.24
N SER A 62 62.29 -22.32 -0.22
CA SER A 62 62.20 -20.85 -0.29
C SER A 62 61.16 -20.41 -1.32
N LEU A 63 61.08 -21.09 -2.46
CA LEU A 63 60.06 -20.83 -3.48
C LEU A 63 58.65 -21.17 -2.97
N PHE A 64 58.51 -22.27 -2.24
CA PHE A 64 57.25 -22.66 -1.61
C PHE A 64 56.82 -21.65 -0.53
N VAL A 65 57.74 -21.19 0.31
CA VAL A 65 57.48 -20.16 1.33
C VAL A 65 57.13 -18.82 0.67
N LEU A 66 57.80 -18.44 -0.42
CA LEU A 66 57.52 -17.22 -1.16
C LEU A 66 56.13 -17.28 -1.84
N VAL A 67 55.78 -18.41 -2.45
CA VAL A 67 54.44 -18.65 -3.03
C VAL A 67 53.37 -18.66 -1.93
N TYR A 68 53.64 -19.29 -0.79
CA TYR A 68 52.70 -19.31 0.34
C TYR A 68 52.52 -17.92 0.94
N PHE A 69 53.60 -17.17 1.14
CA PHE A 69 53.56 -15.81 1.69
C PHE A 69 52.82 -14.85 0.74
N THR A 70 53.12 -14.91 -0.57
CA THR A 70 52.38 -14.12 -1.57
C THR A 70 50.91 -14.51 -1.65
N TYR A 71 50.57 -15.80 -1.55
CA TYR A 71 49.17 -16.25 -1.51
C TYR A 71 48.44 -15.75 -0.25
N VAL A 72 49.06 -15.87 0.93
CA VAL A 72 48.46 -15.45 2.21
C VAL A 72 48.30 -13.93 2.26
N VAL A 73 49.33 -13.17 1.88
CA VAL A 73 49.32 -11.70 1.91
C VAL A 73 48.41 -11.10 0.85
N TRP A 74 48.23 -11.75 -0.31
CA TRP A 74 47.35 -11.23 -1.36
C TRP A 74 45.92 -11.75 -1.25
N CYS A 75 45.72 -13.06 -1.07
CA CYS A 75 44.38 -13.66 -1.13
C CYS A 75 43.58 -13.52 0.17
N LEU A 76 44.19 -13.54 1.36
CA LEU A 76 43.42 -13.40 2.61
C LEU A 76 42.84 -12.00 2.79
N PRO A 77 43.57 -10.89 2.59
CA PRO A 77 43.00 -9.56 2.68
C PRO A 77 41.94 -9.33 1.60
N GLN A 78 42.13 -9.89 0.40
CA GLN A 78 41.13 -9.78 -0.66
C GLN A 78 39.86 -10.56 -0.31
N LYS A 79 39.96 -11.77 0.25
CA LYS A 79 38.80 -12.54 0.77
C LYS A 79 38.14 -11.86 1.96
N LEU A 80 38.91 -11.25 2.85
CA LEU A 80 38.39 -10.51 4.01
C LEU A 80 37.69 -9.22 3.58
N TYR A 81 38.25 -8.52 2.58
CA TYR A 81 37.68 -7.32 1.98
C TYR A 81 36.38 -7.63 1.23
N THR A 82 36.36 -8.69 0.42
CA THR A 82 35.14 -9.13 -0.25
C THR A 82 34.10 -9.65 0.74
N TRP A 83 34.50 -10.33 1.81
CA TRP A 83 33.60 -10.75 2.89
C TRP A 83 33.03 -9.55 3.67
N TRP A 84 33.85 -8.54 3.96
CA TRP A 84 33.42 -7.33 4.67
C TRP A 84 32.50 -6.43 3.83
N LEU A 85 32.70 -6.41 2.51
CA LEU A 85 31.83 -5.70 1.57
C LEU A 85 30.69 -6.57 1.01
N ALA A 86 30.73 -7.88 1.22
CA ALA A 86 29.67 -8.78 0.82
C ALA A 86 28.42 -8.42 1.61
N LYS A 87 27.44 -7.85 0.91
CA LYS A 87 26.13 -7.59 1.49
C LYS A 87 25.51 -8.92 1.84
N SER A 88 24.94 -9.01 3.05
CA SER A 88 24.20 -10.20 3.44
C SER A 88 23.07 -10.43 2.42
N PRO A 89 22.72 -11.70 2.13
CA PRO A 89 21.62 -12.00 1.21
C PRO A 89 20.30 -11.33 1.65
N GLY A 90 20.09 -11.18 2.96
CA GLY A 90 18.96 -10.44 3.51
C GLY A 90 18.97 -8.94 3.21
N ASP A 91 20.13 -8.29 3.22
CA ASP A 91 20.24 -6.87 2.86
C ASP A 91 20.03 -6.65 1.36
N LEU A 92 20.45 -7.61 0.53
CA LEU A 92 20.15 -7.60 -0.91
C LEU A 92 18.64 -7.71 -1.16
N ALA A 93 17.96 -8.66 -0.49
CA ALA A 93 16.52 -8.85 -0.62
C ALA A 93 15.72 -7.62 -0.13
N ARG A 94 16.11 -7.04 1.02
CA ARG A 94 15.53 -5.76 1.49
C ARG A 94 15.75 -4.62 0.52
N LYS A 95 16.92 -4.55 -0.11
CA LYS A 95 17.20 -3.54 -1.14
C LYS A 95 16.28 -3.73 -2.35
N ARG A 96 16.08 -4.97 -2.82
CA ARG A 96 15.16 -5.30 -3.92
C ARG A 96 13.74 -4.83 -3.62
N ILE A 97 13.21 -5.17 -2.44
CA ILE A 97 11.90 -4.71 -1.96
C ILE A 97 11.83 -3.18 -1.95
N ALA A 98 12.88 -2.52 -1.44
CA ALA A 98 12.92 -1.08 -1.33
C ALA A 98 13.10 -0.34 -2.67
N THR A 99 13.56 -1.00 -3.73
CA THR A 99 13.76 -0.41 -5.06
C THR A 99 12.75 -0.89 -6.10
N ALA A 100 11.85 -1.81 -5.73
CA ALA A 100 10.88 -2.39 -6.66
C ALA A 100 9.95 -1.31 -7.24
N GLU A 101 9.74 -1.38 -8.57
CA GLU A 101 8.83 -0.52 -9.31
C GLU A 101 7.54 -1.24 -9.72
N SER A 102 7.55 -2.57 -9.70
CA SER A 102 6.39 -3.43 -9.95
C SER A 102 6.10 -4.34 -8.76
N PHE A 103 4.87 -4.84 -8.69
CA PHE A 103 4.49 -5.80 -7.65
C PHE A 103 5.24 -7.13 -7.84
N GLU A 104 5.48 -7.56 -9.07
CA GLU A 104 6.16 -8.82 -9.38
C GLU A 104 7.61 -8.81 -8.87
N GLU A 105 8.31 -7.68 -9.04
CA GLU A 105 9.65 -7.48 -8.48
C GLU A 105 9.62 -7.44 -6.95
N TRP A 106 8.61 -6.80 -6.38
CA TRP A 106 8.42 -6.75 -4.94
C TRP A 106 8.11 -8.13 -4.35
N GLU A 107 7.24 -8.92 -4.98
CA GLU A 107 6.86 -10.28 -4.58
C GLU A 107 8.05 -11.22 -4.66
N ALA A 108 8.83 -11.17 -5.73
CA ALA A 108 10.08 -11.93 -5.84
C ALA A 108 11.08 -11.54 -4.74
N GLY A 109 11.22 -10.24 -4.44
CA GLY A 109 12.03 -9.76 -3.33
C GLY A 109 11.52 -10.21 -1.95
N ALA A 110 10.21 -10.23 -1.75
CA ALA A 110 9.54 -10.69 -0.54
C ALA A 110 9.75 -12.19 -0.30
N ILE A 111 9.60 -13.02 -1.34
CA ILE A 111 9.85 -14.47 -1.27
C ILE A 111 11.32 -14.73 -0.91
N SER A 112 12.27 -14.10 -1.62
CA SER A 112 13.69 -14.24 -1.29
C SER A 112 14.03 -13.77 0.13
N LEU A 113 13.34 -12.75 0.65
CA LEU A 113 13.54 -12.29 2.02
C LEU A 113 12.96 -13.29 3.04
N ASP A 114 11.79 -13.85 2.76
CA ASP A 114 11.16 -14.86 3.61
C ASP A 114 12.00 -16.14 3.69
N GLU A 115 12.58 -16.62 2.58
CA GLU A 115 13.51 -17.75 2.55
C GLU A 115 14.75 -17.52 3.42
N VAL A 116 15.35 -16.33 3.34
CA VAL A 116 16.54 -15.97 4.14
C VAL A 116 16.21 -15.88 5.64
N LEU A 117 14.98 -15.46 5.97
CA LEU A 117 14.51 -15.33 7.34
C LEU A 117 13.96 -16.65 7.92
N GLY A 118 13.67 -17.66 7.08
CA GLY A 118 12.99 -18.89 7.47
C GLY A 118 11.48 -18.72 7.69
N ASN A 119 10.88 -17.65 7.14
CA ASN A 119 9.45 -17.36 7.24
C ASN A 119 8.61 -18.26 6.30
N ASP A 120 9.22 -18.76 5.24
CA ASP A 120 8.67 -19.78 4.33
C ASP A 120 8.26 -21.05 5.08
N VAL A 121 9.14 -21.59 5.94
CA VAL A 121 8.85 -22.74 6.80
C VAL A 121 7.68 -22.44 7.75
N TRP A 122 7.61 -21.20 8.25
CA TRP A 122 6.46 -20.78 9.04
C TRP A 122 5.18 -20.75 8.21
N ARG A 123 5.19 -20.31 6.95
CA ARG A 123 3.98 -20.31 6.09
C ARG A 123 3.47 -21.72 5.81
N GLU A 124 4.38 -22.68 5.60
CA GLU A 124 4.05 -24.08 5.37
C GLU A 124 3.53 -24.77 6.64
N SER A 125 4.04 -24.39 7.81
CA SER A 125 3.58 -24.95 9.08
C SER A 125 2.11 -24.58 9.37
N TYR A 126 1.27 -25.58 9.64
CA TYR A 126 -0.14 -25.37 9.97
C TYR A 126 -0.38 -24.66 11.32
N PRO A 127 0.24 -25.07 12.45
CA PRO A 127 -0.12 -24.52 13.75
C PRO A 127 0.28 -23.05 13.88
N SER A 128 -0.58 -22.27 14.54
CA SER A 128 -0.26 -20.92 15.03
C SER A 128 -1.19 -20.54 16.17
N LEU A 129 -0.81 -19.54 16.96
CA LEU A 129 -1.64 -19.02 18.07
C LEU A 129 -2.80 -18.15 17.59
N HIS A 130 -2.76 -17.66 16.35
CA HIS A 130 -3.66 -16.61 15.88
C HIS A 130 -4.91 -17.13 15.15
N TYR A 131 -4.95 -18.41 14.75
CA TYR A 131 -6.14 -19.05 14.16
C TYR A 131 -6.20 -20.55 14.51
N ASP A 132 -7.40 -21.12 14.52
CA ASP A 132 -7.58 -22.58 14.67
C ASP A 132 -7.45 -23.30 13.32
N HIS A 133 -6.25 -23.83 13.11
CA HIS A 133 -5.92 -24.61 11.94
C HIS A 133 -6.69 -25.94 11.84
N HIS A 134 -7.16 -26.53 12.93
CA HIS A 134 -7.88 -27.81 12.90
C HIS A 134 -9.24 -27.65 12.22
N VAL A 135 -9.97 -26.57 12.53
CA VAL A 135 -11.28 -26.29 11.93
C VAL A 135 -11.13 -26.03 10.43
N ILE A 136 -10.16 -25.20 10.04
CA ILE A 136 -9.90 -24.88 8.63
C ILE A 136 -9.50 -26.14 7.86
N LYS A 137 -8.57 -26.95 8.39
CA LYS A 137 -8.14 -28.20 7.75
C LYS A 137 -9.29 -29.18 7.58
N ARG A 138 -10.13 -29.35 8.60
CA ARG A 138 -11.30 -30.26 8.53
C ARG A 138 -12.30 -29.78 7.48
N ARG A 139 -12.56 -28.48 7.39
CA ARG A 139 -13.46 -27.90 6.38
C ARG A 139 -12.89 -28.04 4.97
N LEU A 140 -11.61 -27.76 4.79
CA LEU A 140 -10.90 -27.95 3.52
C LEU A 140 -11.02 -29.40 3.03
N GLN A 141 -10.70 -30.37 3.90
CA GLN A 141 -10.85 -31.79 3.56
C GLN A 141 -12.29 -32.18 3.24
N SER A 142 -13.27 -31.61 3.93
CA SER A 142 -14.68 -31.88 3.67
C SER A 142 -15.13 -31.34 2.31
N LEU A 143 -14.68 -30.14 1.93
CA LEU A 143 -14.93 -29.56 0.61
C LEU A 143 -14.28 -30.37 -0.51
N ILE A 144 -13.01 -30.75 -0.35
CA ILE A 144 -12.29 -31.57 -1.34
C ILE A 144 -12.98 -32.93 -1.53
N ARG A 145 -13.37 -33.60 -0.43
CA ARG A 145 -14.10 -34.88 -0.51
C ARG A 145 -15.44 -34.73 -1.21
N ALA A 146 -16.23 -33.70 -0.87
CA ALA A 146 -17.52 -33.46 -1.48
C ALA A 146 -17.39 -33.17 -2.98
N LYS A 147 -16.36 -32.41 -3.38
CA LYS A 147 -16.04 -32.13 -4.79
C LYS A 147 -15.61 -33.40 -5.54
N ASN A 148 -14.73 -34.20 -4.97
CA ASN A 148 -14.26 -35.45 -5.59
C ASN A 148 -15.39 -36.48 -5.78
N ASN A 149 -16.35 -36.51 -4.85
CA ASN A 149 -17.52 -37.38 -4.94
C ASN A 149 -18.64 -36.80 -5.83
N ASN A 150 -18.52 -35.55 -6.30
CA ASN A 150 -19.59 -34.79 -6.95
C ASN A 150 -20.87 -34.66 -6.10
N ASP A 151 -20.73 -34.61 -4.77
CA ASP A 151 -21.84 -34.47 -3.82
C ASP A 151 -22.29 -33.00 -3.71
N ILE A 152 -23.07 -32.53 -4.69
CA ILE A 152 -23.50 -31.12 -4.81
C ILE A 152 -24.15 -30.62 -3.51
N TRP A 153 -25.08 -31.38 -2.94
CA TRP A 153 -25.80 -30.98 -1.72
C TRP A 153 -24.89 -30.77 -0.51
N VAL A 154 -23.81 -31.56 -0.39
CA VAL A 154 -22.83 -31.39 0.68
C VAL A 154 -22.04 -30.10 0.48
N ILE A 155 -21.64 -29.79 -0.76
CA ILE A 155 -20.96 -28.53 -1.10
C ILE A 155 -21.87 -27.35 -0.77
N VAL A 156 -23.14 -27.41 -1.18
CA VAL A 156 -24.17 -26.39 -0.89
C VAL A 156 -24.31 -26.19 0.62
N HIS A 157 -24.40 -27.27 1.39
CA HIS A 157 -24.52 -27.20 2.84
C HIS A 157 -23.27 -26.57 3.49
N LEU A 158 -22.05 -26.93 3.02
CA LEU A 158 -20.80 -26.39 3.55
C LEU A 158 -20.65 -24.89 3.27
N ILE A 159 -21.09 -24.44 2.08
CA ILE A 159 -21.11 -23.03 1.69
C ILE A 159 -22.12 -22.25 2.53
N ARG A 160 -23.37 -22.73 2.68
CA ARG A 160 -24.39 -22.02 3.48
C ARG A 160 -24.07 -21.95 4.97
N SER A 161 -23.45 -22.98 5.54
CA SER A 161 -23.27 -23.12 6.99
C SER A 161 -22.02 -22.45 7.58
N GLY A 162 -21.04 -22.03 6.77
CA GLY A 162 -19.76 -21.58 7.33
C GLY A 162 -19.00 -20.54 6.54
N LEU A 163 -19.70 -19.78 5.71
CA LEU A 163 -19.10 -18.71 4.92
C LEU A 163 -19.15 -17.40 5.71
N VAL A 164 -18.15 -17.22 6.57
CA VAL A 164 -17.93 -16.00 7.37
C VAL A 164 -16.57 -15.43 7.01
N ARG A 165 -16.48 -14.12 6.79
CA ARG A 165 -15.24 -13.47 6.31
C ARG A 165 -14.06 -13.65 7.29
N ASN A 166 -14.31 -13.55 8.60
CA ASN A 166 -13.33 -13.85 9.64
C ASN A 166 -13.58 -15.21 10.32
N LEU A 167 -13.71 -16.27 9.53
CA LEU A 167 -13.89 -17.61 10.08
C LEU A 167 -12.67 -17.99 10.93
N VAL A 168 -12.91 -18.23 12.23
CA VAL A 168 -11.89 -18.72 13.17
C VAL A 168 -10.59 -17.88 13.15
N ASN A 169 -10.75 -16.56 13.02
CA ASN A 169 -9.67 -15.59 13.06
C ASN A 169 -8.63 -15.66 11.92
N ILE A 170 -8.99 -16.23 10.75
CA ILE A 170 -8.09 -16.22 9.56
C ILE A 170 -7.69 -14.83 9.09
N THR A 171 -8.42 -13.77 9.46
CA THR A 171 -8.11 -12.39 9.06
C THR A 171 -7.29 -11.63 10.11
N SER A 172 -6.81 -12.28 11.17
CA SER A 172 -6.01 -11.61 12.19
C SER A 172 -4.75 -10.97 11.58
N PRO A 173 -4.44 -9.68 11.82
CA PRO A 173 -3.33 -9.03 11.13
C PRO A 173 -1.96 -9.59 11.53
N GLN A 174 -1.83 -10.18 12.73
CA GLN A 174 -0.57 -10.80 13.18
C GLN A 174 -0.11 -11.95 12.27
N LEU A 175 -1.02 -12.64 11.59
CA LEU A 175 -0.67 -13.68 10.59
C LEU A 175 0.00 -13.08 9.35
N TYR A 176 -0.37 -11.87 8.99
CA TYR A 176 0.18 -11.20 7.82
C TYR A 176 1.47 -10.45 8.15
N ASP A 177 1.79 -10.24 9.44
CA ASP A 177 3.03 -9.58 9.88
C ASP A 177 4.23 -10.53 9.92
N CYS A 178 4.00 -11.85 9.94
CA CYS A 178 5.06 -12.85 10.05
C CYS A 178 5.87 -13.05 8.76
N ALA A 179 5.22 -12.98 7.60
CA ALA A 179 5.85 -13.18 6.30
C ALA A 179 5.50 -12.03 5.35
N TYR A 180 6.41 -11.70 4.43
CA TYR A 180 6.20 -10.62 3.46
C TYR A 180 5.34 -11.06 2.27
N SER A 181 5.56 -12.29 1.80
CA SER A 181 4.92 -12.83 0.59
C SER A 181 3.44 -13.19 0.76
N GLY A 182 2.99 -13.49 1.99
CA GLY A 182 1.61 -13.90 2.24
C GLY A 182 1.38 -14.43 3.65
N THR A 183 0.40 -15.30 3.80
CA THR A 183 0.05 -15.93 5.10
C THR A 183 0.35 -17.41 5.11
N LYS A 184 -0.26 -18.13 6.05
CA LYS A 184 -0.28 -19.58 6.10
C LYS A 184 -0.87 -20.15 4.81
N VAL A 185 -0.14 -21.08 4.21
CA VAL A 185 -0.55 -21.77 2.97
C VAL A 185 -1.92 -22.44 3.14
N LEU A 186 -2.20 -23.02 4.32
CA LEU A 186 -3.49 -23.63 4.63
C LEU A 186 -4.69 -22.67 4.47
N ILE A 187 -4.52 -21.39 4.82
CA ILE A 187 -5.58 -20.38 4.70
C ILE A 187 -5.79 -20.02 3.22
N GLU A 188 -4.68 -19.84 2.49
CA GLU A 188 -4.71 -19.53 1.06
C GLU A 188 -5.35 -20.67 0.25
N GLU A 189 -4.99 -21.92 0.53
CA GLU A 189 -5.60 -23.12 -0.05
C GLU A 189 -7.10 -23.20 0.28
N TYR A 190 -7.48 -23.00 1.53
CA TYR A 190 -8.89 -23.03 1.93
C TYR A 190 -9.73 -22.00 1.17
N ILE A 191 -9.30 -20.75 1.12
CA ILE A 191 -10.03 -19.68 0.43
C ILE A 191 -10.12 -19.95 -1.07
N SER A 192 -9.03 -20.46 -1.67
CA SER A 192 -8.99 -20.82 -3.09
C SER A 192 -9.98 -21.96 -3.38
N GLU A 193 -10.02 -23.01 -2.56
CA GLU A 193 -10.97 -24.11 -2.73
C GLU A 193 -12.43 -23.68 -2.52
N VAL A 194 -12.71 -22.76 -1.59
CA VAL A 194 -14.06 -22.17 -1.46
C VAL A 194 -14.46 -21.42 -2.73
N GLY A 195 -13.54 -20.60 -3.29
CA GLY A 195 -13.77 -19.91 -4.55
C GLY A 195 -14.05 -20.88 -5.70
N LEU A 196 -13.23 -21.91 -5.84
CA LEU A 196 -13.40 -22.95 -6.86
C LEU A 196 -14.71 -23.74 -6.68
N ALA A 197 -15.15 -23.98 -5.44
CA ALA A 197 -16.43 -24.66 -5.17
C ALA A 197 -17.63 -23.80 -5.60
N ILE A 198 -17.57 -22.48 -5.40
CA ILE A 198 -18.59 -21.54 -5.87
C ILE A 198 -18.62 -21.48 -7.40
N GLU A 199 -17.44 -21.39 -8.03
CA GLU A 199 -17.34 -21.41 -9.49
C GLU A 199 -17.83 -22.73 -10.08
N TYR A 200 -17.51 -23.86 -9.44
CA TYR A 200 -18.02 -25.17 -9.82
C TYR A 200 -19.56 -25.21 -9.80
N ILE A 201 -20.18 -24.78 -8.69
CA ILE A 201 -21.66 -24.70 -8.61
C ILE A 201 -22.22 -23.77 -9.68
N ALA A 202 -21.59 -22.61 -9.90
CA ALA A 202 -22.01 -21.65 -10.91
C ALA A 202 -21.88 -22.20 -12.35
N ALA A 203 -20.96 -23.14 -12.60
CA ALA A 203 -20.76 -23.78 -13.90
C ALA A 203 -21.64 -25.02 -14.13
N LEU A 204 -22.25 -25.61 -13.09
CA LEU A 204 -23.10 -26.79 -13.23
C LEU A 204 -24.24 -26.57 -14.22
N GLU A 205 -24.37 -27.49 -15.18
CA GLU A 205 -25.53 -27.57 -16.07
C GLU A 205 -26.75 -28.05 -15.29
N THR A 206 -27.82 -27.26 -15.32
CA THR A 206 -29.05 -27.57 -14.58
C THR A 206 -30.06 -28.22 -15.53
N VAL A 207 -30.49 -29.44 -15.22
CA VAL A 207 -31.57 -30.11 -15.93
C VAL A 207 -32.90 -29.63 -15.35
N PRO A 208 -33.81 -29.05 -16.14
CA PRO A 208 -35.09 -28.59 -15.64
C PRO A 208 -35.96 -29.82 -15.31
N ARG A 209 -36.28 -30.01 -14.01
CA ARG A 209 -37.32 -30.91 -13.48
C ARG A 209 -36.94 -32.34 -13.07
N ASP A 210 -35.83 -32.50 -12.36
CA ASP A 210 -35.67 -33.64 -11.44
C ASP A 210 -35.73 -33.16 -9.98
N PRO A 211 -36.65 -33.67 -9.13
CA PRO A 211 -36.82 -33.20 -7.75
C PRO A 211 -35.65 -33.55 -6.82
N LYS A 212 -34.72 -34.40 -7.27
CA LYS A 212 -33.45 -34.71 -6.58
C LYS A 212 -32.26 -33.95 -7.16
N ALA A 213 -32.42 -33.35 -8.34
CA ALA A 213 -31.38 -32.62 -9.02
C ALA A 213 -31.37 -31.16 -8.58
N PHE A 214 -30.22 -30.52 -8.75
CA PHE A 214 -30.02 -29.12 -8.40
C PHE A 214 -30.60 -28.23 -9.51
N ASP A 215 -31.74 -27.58 -9.25
CA ASP A 215 -32.42 -26.75 -10.23
C ASP A 215 -31.75 -25.38 -10.43
N SER A 216 -32.01 -24.76 -11.58
CA SER A 216 -31.64 -23.39 -11.90
C SER A 216 -32.12 -22.38 -10.86
N GLN A 217 -33.33 -22.56 -10.31
CA GLN A 217 -33.87 -21.70 -9.27
C GLN A 217 -33.14 -21.87 -7.93
N ASP A 218 -32.82 -23.11 -7.55
CA ASP A 218 -32.07 -23.41 -6.33
C ASP A 218 -30.65 -22.83 -6.39
N LYS A 219 -30.04 -22.88 -7.57
CA LYS A 219 -28.75 -22.26 -7.86
C LYS A 219 -28.78 -20.75 -7.67
N LEU A 220 -29.77 -20.07 -8.25
CA LEU A 220 -29.94 -18.63 -8.11
C LEU A 220 -30.19 -18.25 -6.64
N ARG A 221 -31.09 -18.97 -5.97
CA ARG A 221 -31.41 -18.74 -4.56
C ARG A 221 -30.20 -18.94 -3.66
N LEU A 222 -29.43 -20.00 -3.89
CA LEU A 222 -28.20 -20.26 -3.14
C LEU A 222 -27.20 -19.10 -3.28
N LEU A 223 -26.91 -18.68 -4.51
CA LEU A 223 -25.93 -17.61 -4.75
C LEU A 223 -26.43 -16.28 -4.20
N TYR A 224 -27.73 -15.97 -4.36
CA TYR A 224 -28.33 -14.76 -3.81
C TYR A 224 -28.27 -14.72 -2.28
N ASP A 225 -28.77 -15.78 -1.62
CA ASP A 225 -28.79 -15.90 -0.15
C ASP A 225 -27.36 -15.84 0.42
N THR A 226 -26.43 -16.58 -0.20
CA THR A 226 -25.04 -16.66 0.26
C THR A 226 -24.32 -15.33 0.09
N ARG A 227 -24.54 -14.63 -1.04
CA ARG A 227 -24.00 -13.29 -1.28
C ARG A 227 -24.53 -12.30 -0.23
N GLN A 228 -25.81 -12.38 0.10
CA GLN A 228 -26.43 -11.52 1.11
C GLN A 228 -25.89 -11.81 2.51
N ALA A 229 -25.70 -13.08 2.86
CA ALA A 229 -25.16 -13.49 4.15
C ALA A 229 -23.67 -13.15 4.32
N PHE A 230 -22.87 -13.25 3.26
CA PHE A 230 -21.44 -12.93 3.32
C PHE A 230 -21.16 -11.43 3.43
N GLY A 231 -22.03 -10.61 2.83
CA GLY A 231 -21.85 -9.16 2.72
C GLY A 231 -20.73 -8.75 1.76
N ARG A 232 -20.66 -7.45 1.49
CA ARG A 232 -19.76 -6.85 0.51
C ARG A 232 -18.62 -6.07 1.14
N SER A 233 -17.56 -5.86 0.37
CA SER A 233 -16.45 -4.98 0.70
C SER A 233 -16.60 -3.62 0.00
N ALA A 234 -16.16 -2.57 0.68
CA ALA A 234 -16.09 -1.23 0.10
C ALA A 234 -14.70 -0.62 0.28
N LEU A 235 -14.21 0.03 -0.78
CA LEU A 235 -12.99 0.83 -0.74
C LEU A 235 -13.34 2.26 -0.32
N ILE A 236 -12.78 2.74 0.78
CA ILE A 236 -12.95 4.10 1.28
C ILE A 236 -11.63 4.86 1.04
N LEU A 237 -11.67 5.83 0.14
CA LEU A 237 -10.57 6.77 -0.11
C LEU A 237 -10.75 7.98 0.80
N GLN A 238 -10.09 7.96 1.95
CA GLN A 238 -10.16 9.08 2.90
C GLN A 238 -9.20 10.21 2.47
N GLY A 239 -9.78 11.36 2.14
CA GLY A 239 -9.05 12.55 1.71
C GLY A 239 -8.40 13.31 2.87
N GLY A 240 -7.16 13.76 2.65
CA GLY A 240 -6.34 14.43 3.65
C GLY A 240 -5.32 15.42 3.10
N ALA A 241 -5.64 16.15 2.01
CA ALA A 241 -4.71 17.07 1.31
C ALA A 241 -3.38 16.40 0.85
N VAL A 242 -2.52 17.16 0.15
CA VAL A 242 -1.14 16.85 -0.33
C VAL A 242 -0.93 15.55 -1.12
N TYR A 243 -1.25 14.39 -0.55
CA TYR A 243 -0.91 13.06 -1.04
C TYR A 243 -2.08 12.38 -1.78
N GLY A 244 -3.00 13.18 -2.32
CA GLY A 244 -4.20 12.66 -3.03
C GLY A 244 -3.87 11.73 -4.19
N THR A 245 -2.76 12.00 -4.90
CA THR A 245 -2.25 11.17 -6.01
C THR A 245 -1.80 9.78 -5.56
N CYS A 246 -1.46 9.58 -4.27
CA CYS A 246 -1.17 8.24 -3.74
C CYS A 246 -2.39 7.31 -3.81
N HIS A 247 -3.63 7.84 -3.78
CA HIS A 247 -4.84 7.03 -3.91
C HIS A 247 -4.95 6.38 -5.30
N LEU A 248 -4.45 7.04 -6.36
CA LEU A 248 -4.38 6.43 -7.69
C LEU A 248 -3.50 5.17 -7.66
N GLY A 249 -2.36 5.23 -6.97
CA GLY A 249 -1.49 4.07 -6.78
C GLY A 249 -2.13 2.93 -5.99
N VAL A 250 -2.88 3.25 -4.93
CA VAL A 250 -3.62 2.23 -4.16
C VAL A 250 -4.66 1.54 -5.04
N VAL A 251 -5.45 2.32 -5.78
CA VAL A 251 -6.45 1.77 -6.71
C VAL A 251 -5.78 0.95 -7.81
N LYS A 252 -4.66 1.42 -8.36
CA LYS A 252 -3.89 0.71 -9.39
C LYS A 252 -3.39 -0.65 -8.92
N ALA A 253 -2.76 -0.71 -7.75
CA ALA A 253 -2.28 -1.96 -7.19
C ALA A 253 -3.43 -2.97 -6.96
N LEU A 254 -4.59 -2.51 -6.49
CA LEU A 254 -5.77 -3.36 -6.32
C LEU A 254 -6.38 -3.78 -7.67
N PHE A 255 -6.49 -2.86 -8.62
CA PHE A 255 -7.08 -3.10 -9.93
C PHE A 255 -6.27 -4.11 -10.76
N LEU A 256 -4.95 -3.94 -10.83
CA LEU A 256 -4.05 -4.85 -11.57
C LEU A 256 -4.10 -6.31 -11.06
N ARG A 257 -4.52 -6.52 -9.81
CA ARG A 257 -4.66 -7.85 -9.21
C ARG A 257 -6.10 -8.34 -9.11
N GLY A 258 -7.06 -7.63 -9.73
CA GLY A 258 -8.47 -7.99 -9.68
C GLY A 258 -9.06 -7.91 -8.26
N LEU A 259 -8.46 -7.11 -7.38
CA LEU A 259 -8.84 -6.96 -5.97
C LEU A 259 -9.59 -5.65 -5.67
N LEU A 260 -9.97 -4.89 -6.70
CA LEU A 260 -10.71 -3.64 -6.55
C LEU A 260 -12.19 -3.91 -6.25
N PRO A 261 -12.71 -3.52 -5.06
CA PRO A 261 -14.14 -3.65 -4.77
C PRO A 261 -14.99 -2.78 -5.71
N ARG A 262 -16.21 -3.24 -6.02
CA ARG A 262 -17.15 -2.48 -6.87
C ARG A 262 -17.73 -1.24 -6.18
N ILE A 263 -17.76 -1.22 -4.85
CA ILE A 263 -18.27 -0.11 -4.05
C ILE A 263 -17.08 0.76 -3.67
N ILE A 264 -17.05 1.98 -4.20
CA ILE A 264 -15.97 2.94 -3.99
C ILE A 264 -16.57 4.18 -3.36
N THR A 265 -16.05 4.55 -2.20
CA THR A 265 -16.44 5.74 -1.45
C THR A 265 -15.28 6.69 -1.35
N GLY A 266 -15.50 7.97 -1.63
CA GLY A 266 -14.46 8.99 -1.54
C GLY A 266 -14.88 10.17 -0.68
N THR A 267 -13.91 10.69 0.09
CA THR A 267 -14.06 11.91 0.88
C THR A 267 -13.03 12.95 0.43
N ALA A 268 -13.42 14.21 0.23
CA ALA A 268 -12.56 15.30 -0.23
C ALA A 268 -11.71 14.93 -1.46
N THR A 269 -10.37 14.96 -1.38
CA THR A 269 -9.48 14.57 -2.48
C THR A 269 -9.67 13.11 -2.92
N GLY A 270 -10.10 12.22 -2.02
CA GLY A 270 -10.47 10.84 -2.36
C GLY A 270 -11.74 10.75 -3.20
N ALA A 271 -12.66 11.71 -3.11
CA ALA A 271 -13.85 11.79 -3.95
C ALA A 271 -13.51 12.10 -5.41
N LEU A 272 -12.52 12.96 -5.65
CA LEU A 272 -12.00 13.24 -7.00
C LEU A 272 -11.44 11.97 -7.65
N VAL A 273 -10.62 11.21 -6.92
CA VAL A 273 -10.05 9.95 -7.40
C VAL A 273 -11.13 8.88 -7.59
N ALA A 274 -12.07 8.75 -6.64
CA ALA A 274 -13.19 7.83 -6.77
C ALA A 274 -14.05 8.12 -8.01
N ALA A 275 -14.32 9.40 -8.29
CA ALA A 275 -15.05 9.84 -9.48
C ALA A 275 -14.33 9.44 -10.77
N LEU A 276 -13.02 9.66 -10.86
CA LEU A 276 -12.22 9.22 -12.01
C LEU A 276 -12.33 7.71 -12.21
N VAL A 277 -12.21 6.92 -11.15
CA VAL A 277 -12.25 5.46 -11.23
C VAL A 277 -13.64 4.95 -11.61
N ALA A 278 -14.72 5.61 -11.20
CA ALA A 278 -16.09 5.18 -11.47
C ALA A 278 -16.58 5.52 -12.89
N VAL A 279 -15.98 6.51 -13.56
CA VAL A 279 -16.41 6.97 -14.90
C VAL A 279 -15.75 6.20 -16.05
N HIS A 280 -14.55 5.67 -15.82
CA HIS A 280 -13.80 4.91 -16.83
C HIS A 280 -14.16 3.42 -16.78
N LYS A 281 -14.27 2.81 -17.97
CA LYS A 281 -14.37 1.35 -18.11
C LYS A 281 -13.02 0.72 -17.76
N ASP A 282 -13.02 -0.59 -17.53
CA ASP A 282 -11.83 -1.34 -17.13
C ASP A 282 -10.67 -1.18 -18.13
N ASP A 283 -10.95 -1.12 -19.43
CA ASP A 283 -9.93 -0.96 -20.49
C ASP A 283 -9.24 0.42 -20.47
N ASP A 284 -10.00 1.49 -20.22
CA ASP A 284 -9.52 2.87 -20.24
C ASP A 284 -8.91 3.31 -18.90
N LEU A 285 -8.99 2.47 -17.87
CA LEU A 285 -8.62 2.86 -16.50
C LEU A 285 -7.10 2.88 -16.27
N ILE A 286 -6.34 2.01 -16.94
CA ILE A 286 -4.90 1.88 -16.70
C ILE A 286 -4.13 3.17 -17.03
N PRO A 287 -4.34 3.82 -18.20
CA PRO A 287 -3.68 5.10 -18.51
C PRO A 287 -4.00 6.20 -17.49
N VAL A 288 -5.26 6.28 -17.06
CA VAL A 288 -5.73 7.26 -16.05
C VAL A 288 -5.04 7.04 -14.71
N LEU A 289 -4.90 5.78 -14.29
CA LEU A 289 -4.22 5.42 -13.05
C LEU A 289 -2.70 5.62 -13.10
N ASN A 290 -2.09 5.62 -14.28
CA ASN A 290 -0.68 5.98 -14.48
C ASN A 290 -0.43 7.49 -14.41
N GLY A 291 -1.48 8.31 -14.47
CA GLY A 291 -1.39 9.77 -14.42
C GLY A 291 -1.19 10.45 -15.78
N GLU A 292 -1.32 9.72 -16.90
CA GLU A 292 -0.98 10.20 -18.25
C GLU A 292 -1.78 11.46 -18.66
N GLY A 293 -3.06 11.58 -18.26
CA GLY A 293 -3.86 12.78 -18.53
C GLY A 293 -3.64 13.94 -17.54
N ILE A 294 -3.10 13.68 -16.36
CA ILE A 294 -2.84 14.72 -15.36
C ILE A 294 -1.62 15.53 -15.80
N ASP A 295 -0.60 14.87 -16.35
CA ASP A 295 0.64 15.51 -16.81
C ASP A 295 0.41 16.53 -17.93
N GLU A 296 -0.49 16.20 -18.87
CA GLU A 296 -0.89 17.09 -19.96
C GLU A 296 -1.64 18.32 -19.44
N ALA A 297 -2.64 18.12 -18.57
CA ALA A 297 -3.38 19.21 -17.93
C ALA A 297 -2.46 20.14 -17.12
N VAL A 298 -1.43 19.60 -16.49
CA VAL A 298 -0.42 20.36 -15.75
C VAL A 298 0.50 21.13 -16.68
N SER A 299 0.98 20.51 -17.77
CA SER A 299 1.82 21.16 -18.79
C SER A 299 1.12 22.35 -19.46
N ASP A 300 -0.15 22.18 -19.82
CA ASP A 300 -1.00 23.22 -20.41
C ASP A 300 -1.24 24.41 -19.47
N ARG A 301 -1.29 24.16 -18.16
CA ARG A 301 -1.44 25.24 -17.18
C ARG A 301 -0.13 25.97 -16.94
N LEU A 302 0.99 25.25 -16.84
CA LEU A 302 2.33 25.84 -16.70
C LEU A 302 2.70 26.71 -17.90
N SER A 303 2.27 26.33 -19.11
CA SER A 303 2.44 27.17 -20.30
C SER A 303 1.60 28.45 -20.24
N LYS A 304 0.36 28.38 -19.74
CA LYS A 304 -0.53 29.55 -19.52
C LYS A 304 -0.08 30.45 -18.36
N GLN A 305 0.53 29.88 -17.31
CA GLN A 305 1.01 30.63 -16.14
C GLN A 305 2.27 31.46 -16.40
N LYS A 306 3.02 31.19 -17.48
CA LYS A 306 4.15 32.04 -17.92
C LYS A 306 3.74 33.50 -18.23
N HIS A 307 2.45 33.79 -18.37
CA HIS A 307 1.93 35.15 -18.57
C HIS A 307 1.54 35.90 -17.29
N PHE A 308 1.62 35.28 -16.10
CA PHE A 308 1.40 36.00 -14.85
C PHE A 308 2.74 36.48 -14.28
N LYS A 309 2.99 37.79 -14.44
CA LYS A 309 4.15 38.55 -13.93
C LYS A 309 4.58 38.06 -12.54
N GLY A 310 5.88 37.81 -12.39
CA GLY A 310 6.51 37.31 -11.17
C GLY A 310 6.08 38.06 -9.91
N TRP A 311 5.39 37.34 -9.02
CA TRP A 311 5.21 37.77 -7.65
C TRP A 311 6.52 37.48 -6.90
N ASN A 312 7.31 38.52 -6.68
CA ASN A 312 8.60 38.42 -6.01
C ASN A 312 8.42 37.93 -4.56
N ILE A 313 8.68 36.64 -4.33
CA ILE A 313 8.86 35.99 -3.01
C ILE A 313 9.92 36.72 -2.15
N LEU A 314 10.83 37.48 -2.77
CA LEU A 314 11.82 38.29 -2.06
C LEU A 314 11.21 39.48 -1.29
N SER A 315 10.01 39.95 -1.65
CA SER A 315 9.36 41.08 -0.97
C SER A 315 8.69 40.67 0.37
N LEU A 316 8.47 39.37 0.58
CA LEU A 316 7.95 38.81 1.84
C LEU A 316 9.08 38.54 2.86
N LEU A 317 10.35 38.64 2.42
CA LEU A 317 11.54 38.56 3.28
C LEU A 317 11.97 39.92 3.85
N ALA A 318 11.34 41.02 3.44
CA ALA A 318 11.70 42.37 3.88
C ALA A 318 10.61 42.98 4.79
N ARG A 319 10.51 42.49 6.04
CA ARG A 319 10.04 43.29 7.19
C ARG A 319 10.30 42.57 8.50
N ASP A 320 11.42 42.92 9.14
CA ASP A 320 11.66 42.61 10.55
C ASP A 320 10.79 43.53 11.42
N ASN A 321 9.74 42.98 12.01
CA ASN A 321 9.02 43.61 13.12
C ASN A 321 8.98 42.64 14.31
N GLY A 322 10.00 42.73 15.17
CA GLY A 322 9.92 42.67 16.64
C GLY A 322 9.27 41.49 17.39
N TYR A 323 8.74 40.46 16.74
CA TYR A 323 8.16 39.29 17.42
C TYR A 323 8.96 38.03 17.14
N GLY A 324 9.19 37.21 18.17
CA GLY A 324 10.11 36.06 18.17
C GLY A 324 9.91 35.05 17.02
N ARG A 325 10.92 34.20 16.83
CA ARG A 325 11.00 33.22 15.71
C ARG A 325 9.82 32.25 15.64
N LEU A 326 9.20 31.90 16.78
CA LEU A 326 8.10 30.92 16.84
C LEU A 326 6.77 31.47 16.29
N PRO A 327 6.23 32.63 16.76
CA PRO A 327 5.03 33.22 16.20
C PRO A 327 5.12 33.55 14.70
N SER A 328 6.28 34.02 14.24
CA SER A 328 6.53 34.33 12.83
C SER A 328 6.59 33.07 11.96
N LEU A 329 7.13 31.96 12.46
CA LEU A 329 7.08 30.65 11.80
C LEU A 329 5.68 30.04 11.80
N ILE A 330 4.92 30.19 12.89
CA ILE A 330 3.52 29.73 12.96
C ILE A 330 2.65 30.53 12.00
N ARG A 331 2.80 31.86 11.94
CA ARG A 331 2.09 32.70 10.96
C ARG A 331 2.50 32.37 9.53
N ARG A 332 3.80 32.16 9.26
CA ARG A 332 4.29 31.76 7.92
C ARG A 332 3.78 30.38 7.51
N THR A 333 3.71 29.42 8.44
CA THR A 333 3.13 28.10 8.15
C THR A 333 1.62 28.18 8.02
N GLU A 334 0.94 29.02 8.78
CA GLU A 334 -0.51 29.25 8.68
C GLU A 334 -0.90 29.98 7.38
N GLU A 335 -0.21 31.06 7.02
CA GLU A 335 -0.37 31.78 5.75
C GLU A 335 0.03 30.89 4.58
N TYR A 336 1.09 30.08 4.69
CA TYR A 336 1.44 29.10 3.65
C TYR A 336 0.39 27.99 3.55
N ILE A 337 -0.17 27.48 4.65
CA ILE A 337 -1.26 26.49 4.62
C ILE A 337 -2.59 27.11 4.11
N ARG A 338 -2.81 28.42 4.29
CA ARG A 338 -3.99 29.17 3.82
C ARG A 338 -3.88 29.61 2.36
N GLU A 339 -2.74 30.16 1.95
CA GLU A 339 -2.47 30.72 0.61
C GLU A 339 -1.89 29.68 -0.36
N SER A 340 -1.04 28.75 0.11
CA SER A 340 -0.62 27.58 -0.68
C SER A 340 -1.67 26.48 -0.59
N TYR A 341 -2.87 26.81 -1.05
CA TYR A 341 -3.80 25.80 -1.53
C TYR A 341 -3.09 25.07 -2.68
N PHE A 342 -2.68 23.83 -2.44
CA PHE A 342 -1.81 23.06 -3.34
C PHE A 342 -2.25 23.22 -4.80
N PRO A 343 -1.41 23.79 -5.69
CA PRO A 343 -1.72 23.94 -7.10
C PRO A 343 -2.23 22.63 -7.72
N ASP A 344 -1.66 21.52 -7.28
CA ASP A 344 -1.95 20.15 -7.70
C ASP A 344 -3.39 19.71 -7.39
N LEU A 345 -4.02 20.23 -6.33
CA LEU A 345 -5.40 19.88 -5.97
C LEU A 345 -6.40 20.57 -6.89
N LYS A 346 -6.19 21.85 -7.22
CA LYS A 346 -7.01 22.56 -8.21
C LYS A 346 -6.83 21.99 -9.61
N LEU A 347 -5.60 21.59 -9.94
CA LEU A 347 -5.28 20.87 -11.18
C LEU A 347 -6.05 19.55 -11.26
N LEU A 348 -6.04 18.76 -10.19
CA LEU A 348 -6.80 17.51 -10.12
C LEU A 348 -8.30 17.77 -10.24
N GLU A 349 -8.84 18.81 -9.60
CA GLU A 349 -10.25 19.17 -9.70
C GLU A 349 -10.65 19.60 -11.12
N GLU A 350 -9.83 20.42 -11.79
CA GLU A 350 -10.03 20.81 -13.19
C GLU A 350 -9.95 19.62 -14.13
N TYR A 351 -8.98 18.73 -13.92
CA TYR A 351 -8.84 17.48 -14.67
C TYR A 351 -10.04 16.57 -14.48
N VAL A 352 -10.47 16.34 -13.23
CA VAL A 352 -11.68 15.55 -12.93
C VAL A 352 -12.89 16.17 -13.61
N LYS A 353 -13.02 17.50 -13.59
CA LYS A 353 -14.13 18.19 -14.25
C LYS A 353 -14.12 18.01 -15.77
N SER A 354 -12.95 18.08 -16.42
CA SER A 354 -12.84 17.88 -17.87
C SER A 354 -13.06 16.43 -18.27
N THR A 355 -12.59 15.47 -17.46
CA THR A 355 -12.71 14.03 -17.77
C THR A 355 -14.09 13.45 -17.42
N VAL A 356 -14.66 13.82 -16.28
CA VAL A 356 -16.00 13.37 -15.85
C VAL A 356 -17.08 14.03 -16.72
N GLY A 357 -16.85 15.28 -17.15
CA GLY A 357 -17.81 16.06 -17.91
C GLY A 357 -19.12 16.21 -17.15
N GLU A 358 -20.24 16.13 -17.86
CA GLU A 358 -21.59 16.30 -17.32
C GLU A 358 -22.23 14.97 -16.92
N MET A 359 -21.45 13.99 -16.47
CA MET A 359 -21.97 12.68 -16.10
C MET A 359 -22.68 12.68 -14.72
N THR A 360 -23.83 12.02 -14.65
CA THR A 360 -24.57 11.80 -13.38
C THR A 360 -24.16 10.49 -12.69
N PHE A 361 -24.53 10.32 -11.43
CA PHE A 361 -24.26 9.07 -10.69
C PHE A 361 -24.93 7.84 -11.35
N GLU A 362 -26.15 8.01 -11.85
CA GLU A 362 -26.87 6.95 -12.55
C GLU A 362 -26.19 6.57 -13.87
N GLU A 363 -25.81 7.56 -14.69
CA GLU A 363 -25.11 7.34 -15.96
C GLU A 363 -23.77 6.63 -15.75
N ALA A 364 -23.01 7.03 -14.73
CA ALA A 364 -21.74 6.37 -14.38
C ALA A 364 -21.96 4.92 -13.94
N PHE A 365 -22.95 4.66 -13.09
CA PHE A 365 -23.29 3.30 -12.67
C PHE A 365 -23.78 2.44 -13.85
N ALA A 366 -24.58 3.00 -14.76
CA ALA A 366 -25.02 2.31 -15.96
C ALA A 366 -23.83 1.91 -16.85
N LYS A 367 -22.83 2.79 -16.98
CA LYS A 367 -21.63 2.59 -17.80
C LYS A 367 -20.64 1.57 -17.23
N THR A 368 -20.34 1.64 -15.92
CA THR A 368 -19.23 0.87 -15.32
C THR A 368 -19.68 -0.19 -14.33
N LYS A 369 -20.94 -0.15 -13.87
CA LYS A 369 -21.47 -1.01 -12.79
C LYS A 369 -20.68 -0.93 -11.48
N ARG A 370 -19.94 0.17 -11.27
CA ARG A 370 -19.24 0.51 -10.03
C ARG A 370 -20.11 1.47 -9.22
N CYS A 371 -20.32 1.18 -7.94
CA CYS A 371 -21.12 2.00 -7.06
C CYS A 371 -20.26 3.14 -6.51
N LEU A 372 -20.34 4.32 -7.13
CA LEU A 372 -19.68 5.53 -6.65
C LEU A 372 -20.47 6.14 -5.48
N ASN A 373 -19.77 6.43 -4.40
CA ASN A 373 -20.30 7.11 -3.23
C ASN A 373 -19.42 8.32 -2.89
N ILE A 374 -20.03 9.49 -2.75
CA ILE A 374 -19.34 10.72 -2.35
C ILE A 374 -19.96 11.22 -1.05
N THR A 375 -19.14 11.38 -0.03
CA THR A 375 -19.57 11.97 1.24
C THR A 375 -19.48 13.48 1.17
N ILE A 376 -20.57 14.16 1.54
CA ILE A 376 -20.62 15.62 1.58
C ILE A 376 -20.91 16.08 3.00
N PRO A 377 -20.03 16.91 3.59
CA PRO A 377 -20.32 17.63 4.82
C PRO A 377 -21.36 18.74 4.57
N THR A 378 -22.61 18.51 4.96
CA THR A 378 -23.65 19.55 4.94
C THR A 378 -23.86 20.11 6.34
N ALA A 379 -23.92 21.44 6.47
CA ALA A 379 -24.32 22.10 7.73
C ALA A 379 -25.73 22.66 7.57
N GLY A 380 -26.69 22.07 8.30
CA GLY A 380 -27.99 22.68 8.54
C GLY A 380 -29.08 22.39 7.51
N ARG A 381 -29.64 21.18 7.57
CA ARG A 381 -31.09 20.91 7.58
C ARG A 381 -31.31 19.40 7.77
N ALA A 382 -32.28 19.02 8.58
CA ALA A 382 -32.70 17.63 8.67
C ALA A 382 -33.25 17.17 7.32
N GLY A 383 -32.64 16.15 6.70
CA GLY A 383 -33.17 15.48 5.51
C GLY A 383 -32.26 15.43 4.27
N THR A 384 -31.17 16.19 4.18
CA THR A 384 -30.25 16.06 3.03
C THR A 384 -29.27 14.92 3.23
N PRO A 385 -29.15 13.97 2.27
CA PRO A 385 -28.25 12.84 2.41
C PRO A 385 -26.78 13.29 2.44
N ASN A 386 -26.08 12.95 3.52
CA ASN A 386 -24.62 13.16 3.64
C ASN A 386 -23.81 12.22 2.72
N LEU A 387 -24.45 11.20 2.14
CA LEU A 387 -23.86 10.23 1.23
C LEU A 387 -24.60 10.27 -0.12
N LEU A 388 -23.96 10.85 -1.14
CA LEU A 388 -24.50 10.90 -2.50
C LEU A 388 -24.03 9.68 -3.30
N ASN A 389 -24.98 8.99 -3.91
CA ASN A 389 -24.74 7.85 -4.79
C ASN A 389 -25.88 7.70 -5.81
N TYR A 390 -25.83 6.65 -6.62
CA TYR A 390 -26.85 6.40 -7.65
C TYR A 390 -28.24 6.05 -7.08
N LEU A 391 -28.35 5.67 -5.80
CA LEU A 391 -29.64 5.39 -5.13
C LEU A 391 -30.22 6.64 -4.46
N THR A 392 -29.37 7.44 -3.81
CA THR A 392 -29.79 8.63 -3.04
C THR A 392 -29.90 9.88 -3.90
N ALA A 393 -29.06 9.99 -4.94
CA ALA A 393 -28.94 11.17 -5.79
C ALA A 393 -28.55 10.80 -7.24
N PRO A 394 -29.38 10.03 -7.96
CA PRO A 394 -29.06 9.52 -9.31
C PRO A 394 -28.72 10.61 -10.31
N ASN A 395 -29.46 11.72 -10.29
CA ASN A 395 -29.39 12.79 -11.30
C ASN A 395 -28.33 13.85 -11.00
N VAL A 396 -27.62 13.77 -9.86
CA VAL A 396 -26.62 14.77 -9.48
C VAL A 396 -25.35 14.59 -10.30
N LEU A 397 -24.76 15.70 -10.76
CA LEU A 397 -23.50 15.73 -11.49
C LEU A 397 -22.33 15.38 -10.56
N ILE A 398 -21.57 14.37 -10.95
CA ILE A 398 -20.48 13.82 -10.13
C ILE A 398 -19.40 14.87 -9.84
N TRP A 399 -19.01 15.67 -10.83
CA TRP A 399 -17.99 16.72 -10.64
C TRP A 399 -18.43 17.76 -9.61
N SER A 400 -19.72 18.11 -9.57
CA SER A 400 -20.26 19.09 -8.63
C SER A 400 -20.25 18.54 -7.20
N ALA A 401 -20.59 17.25 -7.04
CA ALA A 401 -20.51 16.55 -5.77
C ALA A 401 -19.06 16.39 -5.28
N ALA A 402 -18.14 16.06 -6.17
CA ALA A 402 -16.72 15.93 -5.83
C ALA A 402 -16.09 17.28 -5.45
N ALA A 403 -16.44 18.36 -6.15
CA ALA A 403 -16.03 19.72 -5.81
C ALA A 403 -16.60 20.16 -4.44
N ALA A 404 -17.88 19.88 -4.18
CA ALA A 404 -18.53 20.17 -2.89
C ALA A 404 -17.89 19.40 -1.73
N SER A 405 -17.50 18.14 -1.95
CA SER A 405 -16.77 17.33 -0.97
C SER A 405 -15.36 17.86 -0.68
N ASN A 406 -14.72 18.46 -1.69
CA ASN A 406 -13.34 18.97 -1.61
C ASN A 406 -13.24 20.42 -1.10
N VAL A 407 -14.35 21.08 -0.75
CA VAL A 407 -14.34 22.44 -0.21
C VAL A 407 -13.53 22.50 1.08
N SER A 408 -12.49 23.33 1.05
CA SER A 408 -11.69 23.63 2.23
C SER A 408 -12.29 24.79 3.00
N SER A 409 -12.30 24.65 4.32
CA SER A 409 -12.80 25.62 5.30
C SER A 409 -12.22 27.05 5.14
N ALA A 410 -11.06 27.21 4.48
CA ALA A 410 -10.45 28.53 4.24
C ALA A 410 -11.15 29.35 3.15
N THR A 411 -11.92 28.72 2.26
CA THR A 411 -12.66 29.40 1.21
C THR A 411 -14.10 28.94 1.33
N SER A 412 -14.93 29.72 2.05
CA SER A 412 -16.39 29.56 2.02
C SER A 412 -16.92 29.97 0.64
N SER A 413 -16.51 29.26 -0.42
CA SER A 413 -17.18 29.34 -1.70
C SER A 413 -18.51 28.61 -1.57
N ARG A 414 -19.61 29.30 -1.88
CA ARG A 414 -20.91 28.67 -2.07
C ARG A 414 -20.82 27.76 -3.31
N VAL A 415 -20.30 26.54 -3.15
CA VAL A 415 -20.36 25.53 -4.20
C VAL A 415 -21.83 25.15 -4.35
N THR A 416 -22.36 25.15 -5.56
CA THR A 416 -23.75 24.76 -5.82
C THR A 416 -23.70 23.37 -6.44
N LEU A 417 -24.50 22.44 -5.90
CA LEU A 417 -24.68 21.13 -6.51
C LEU A 417 -25.60 21.26 -7.72
N TYR A 418 -25.28 20.53 -8.78
CA TYR A 418 -26.04 20.55 -10.04
C TYR A 418 -26.63 19.16 -10.30
N CYS A 419 -27.84 19.11 -10.85
CA CYS A 419 -28.48 17.90 -11.32
C CYS A 419 -28.99 18.07 -12.76
N LYS A 420 -29.22 16.93 -13.43
CA LYS A 420 -29.98 16.91 -14.69
C LYS A 420 -31.46 16.79 -14.38
N ASP A 421 -32.26 17.66 -14.98
CA ASP A 421 -33.71 17.51 -14.99
C ASP A 421 -34.13 16.44 -16.01
N GLU A 422 -35.43 16.10 -16.04
CA GLU A 422 -36.02 15.14 -16.98
C GLU A 422 -35.75 15.50 -18.46
N THR A 423 -35.55 16.79 -18.75
CA THR A 423 -35.21 17.30 -20.08
C THR A 423 -33.73 17.18 -20.42
N GLY A 424 -32.89 16.69 -19.49
CA GLY A 424 -31.44 16.67 -19.60
C GLY A 424 -30.75 18.02 -19.38
N ALA A 425 -31.49 19.07 -19.01
CA ALA A 425 -30.92 20.38 -18.71
C ALA A 425 -30.26 20.40 -17.33
N ILE A 426 -29.16 21.15 -17.19
CA ILE A 426 -28.41 21.28 -15.94
C ILE A 426 -29.05 22.37 -15.07
N VAL A 427 -29.57 21.97 -13.92
CA VAL A 427 -30.26 22.86 -12.98
C VAL A 427 -29.62 22.71 -11.59
N PRO A 428 -29.56 23.78 -10.77
CA PRO A 428 -29.12 23.66 -9.38
C PRO A 428 -30.02 22.68 -8.64
N TRP A 429 -29.41 21.74 -7.91
CA TRP A 429 -30.14 20.73 -7.16
C TRP A 429 -31.15 21.41 -6.20
N PRO A 430 -32.45 21.06 -6.25
CA PRO A 430 -33.49 21.80 -5.53
C PRO A 430 -33.22 21.95 -4.03
N ASP A 431 -32.65 20.89 -3.42
CA ASP A 431 -32.28 20.86 -2.01
C ASP A 431 -30.99 21.63 -1.68
N ALA A 432 -30.27 22.13 -2.69
CA ALA A 432 -29.04 22.92 -2.51
C ALA A 432 -29.30 24.38 -2.13
N LYS A 433 -30.54 24.90 -2.26
CA LYS A 433 -30.88 26.28 -1.87
C LYS A 433 -30.82 26.44 -0.34
N GLY A 434 -29.67 26.90 0.14
CA GLY A 434 -29.42 27.19 1.56
C GLY A 434 -28.43 26.26 2.26
N LEU A 435 -27.89 25.26 1.57
CA LEU A 435 -26.85 24.39 2.13
C LEU A 435 -25.55 25.18 2.29
N LEU A 436 -25.11 25.35 3.53
CA LEU A 436 -23.76 25.80 3.83
C LEU A 436 -22.87 24.56 3.85
N PHE A 437 -22.10 24.36 2.78
CA PHE A 437 -21.04 23.35 2.78
C PHE A 437 -19.98 23.78 3.78
N ARG A 438 -19.72 22.92 4.77
CA ARG A 438 -18.60 23.07 5.70
C ARG A 438 -17.52 22.10 5.31
N SER A 439 -16.29 22.34 5.77
CA SER A 439 -15.27 21.31 5.58
C SER A 439 -15.61 20.07 6.42
N TRP A 440 -15.25 18.88 5.93
CA TRP A 440 -15.31 17.62 6.70
C TRP A 440 -14.65 17.70 8.09
N ARG A 441 -13.78 18.71 8.26
CA ARG A 441 -12.97 18.98 9.45
C ARG A 441 -13.65 19.90 10.47
N GLU A 442 -14.84 20.43 10.17
CA GLU A 442 -15.60 21.36 11.03
C GLU A 442 -16.91 20.77 11.57
N LEU A 443 -17.35 19.62 11.04
CA LEU A 443 -18.50 18.92 11.59
C LEU A 443 -18.09 18.19 12.87
N GLY A 444 -18.76 18.52 13.97
CA GLY A 444 -18.66 17.73 15.19
C GLY A 444 -19.42 16.42 15.01
N TYR A 445 -18.83 15.30 15.45
CA TYR A 445 -19.40 13.94 15.42
C TYR A 445 -20.77 13.77 16.12
N ASN A 446 -21.32 14.83 16.71
CA ASN A 446 -22.58 14.82 17.44
C ASN A 446 -23.81 15.02 16.54
N GLU A 447 -23.64 15.43 15.28
CA GLU A 447 -24.75 15.70 14.36
C GLU A 447 -24.93 14.55 13.35
N ARG A 448 -25.61 13.50 13.83
CA ARG A 448 -26.47 12.52 13.13
C ARG A 448 -26.04 12.03 11.73
N GLU A 449 -25.76 10.71 11.70
CA GLU A 449 -25.50 9.79 10.58
C GLU A 449 -24.04 9.68 10.11
N CYS A 450 -23.31 8.72 10.68
CA CYS A 450 -22.00 8.29 10.17
C CYS A 450 -22.14 7.78 8.72
N PRO A 451 -21.42 8.35 7.74
CA PRO A 451 -21.56 7.99 6.32
C PRO A 451 -21.25 6.50 6.07
N VAL A 452 -20.36 5.92 6.88
CA VAL A 452 -20.01 4.50 6.81
C VAL A 452 -21.18 3.62 7.22
N SER A 453 -21.93 4.00 8.27
CA SER A 453 -23.11 3.25 8.68
C SER A 453 -24.19 3.28 7.60
N ARG A 454 -24.39 4.45 6.97
CA ARG A 454 -25.31 4.57 5.85
C ARG A 454 -24.87 3.75 4.63
N LEU A 455 -23.56 3.68 4.37
CA LEU A 455 -22.99 2.84 3.33
C LEU A 455 -23.26 1.34 3.58
N SER A 456 -23.14 0.90 4.84
CA SER A 456 -23.48 -0.47 5.25
C SER A 456 -24.95 -0.80 4.97
N GLU A 457 -25.86 0.12 5.33
CA GLU A 457 -27.30 -0.06 5.13
C GLU A 457 -27.67 -0.16 3.65
N LEU A 458 -27.16 0.76 2.82
CA LEU A 458 -27.55 0.84 1.41
C LEU A 458 -27.00 -0.32 0.57
N PHE A 459 -25.80 -0.81 0.87
CA PHE A 459 -25.10 -1.77 0.02
C PHE A 459 -24.79 -3.11 0.68
N ASN A 460 -25.25 -3.34 1.92
CA ASN A 460 -24.92 -4.51 2.74
C ASN A 460 -23.38 -4.71 2.84
N VAL A 461 -22.67 -3.60 3.10
CA VAL A 461 -21.22 -3.61 3.29
C VAL A 461 -20.91 -3.94 4.74
N ASN A 462 -20.05 -4.95 4.94
CA ASN A 462 -19.61 -5.35 6.27
C ASN A 462 -18.09 -5.30 6.44
N HIS A 463 -17.34 -5.04 5.37
CA HIS A 463 -15.88 -4.94 5.42
C HIS A 463 -15.38 -3.70 4.69
N PHE A 464 -14.55 -2.91 5.35
CA PHE A 464 -14.03 -1.65 4.82
C PHE A 464 -12.53 -1.73 4.55
N ILE A 465 -12.12 -1.38 3.34
CA ILE A 465 -10.72 -1.18 2.97
C ILE A 465 -10.49 0.33 2.93
N ILE A 466 -9.74 0.87 3.88
CA ILE A 466 -9.56 2.31 4.02
C ILE A 466 -8.18 2.68 3.48
N ALA A 467 -8.14 3.42 2.38
CA ALA A 467 -6.91 4.02 1.90
C ALA A 467 -6.73 5.39 2.58
N GLN A 468 -5.70 5.54 3.41
CA GLN A 468 -5.42 6.79 4.11
C GLN A 468 -4.07 7.36 3.68
N ALA A 469 -4.07 8.55 3.09
CA ALA A 469 -2.85 9.26 2.70
C ALA A 469 -2.44 10.27 3.79
N ARG A 470 -1.94 9.77 4.94
CA ARG A 470 -1.65 10.61 6.12
C ARG A 470 -0.31 11.38 6.00
N PRO A 471 -0.30 12.73 6.08
CA PRO A 471 0.93 13.49 5.93
C PRO A 471 1.90 13.44 7.12
N PHE A 472 1.42 13.18 8.33
CA PHE A 472 2.21 13.33 9.57
C PHE A 472 2.49 12.00 10.27
N ARG A 473 2.98 11.00 9.53
CA ARG A 473 3.63 9.84 10.16
C ARG A 473 5.15 9.95 10.13
N VAL A 474 5.62 10.87 10.97
CA VAL A 474 6.90 10.76 11.66
C VAL A 474 6.92 9.46 12.51
N PRO A 475 8.04 8.72 12.70
CA PRO A 475 8.24 7.56 13.58
C PRO A 475 7.81 7.74 15.03
N ILE A 476 7.39 8.94 15.43
CA ILE A 476 6.70 9.19 16.71
C ILE A 476 5.24 8.70 16.66
N TYR A 477 4.64 8.58 15.47
CA TYR A 477 3.30 8.02 15.25
C TYR A 477 3.37 6.59 14.69
N LEU A 478 3.97 5.64 15.42
CA LEU A 478 3.84 4.22 15.08
C LEU A 478 2.36 3.81 15.05
N PRO A 479 1.88 3.17 13.97
CA PRO A 479 0.49 2.76 13.87
C PRO A 479 0.10 1.75 14.94
N GLU A 480 -1.12 1.91 15.44
CA GLU A 480 -1.97 0.82 15.93
C GLU A 480 -2.61 0.04 14.76
N VAL A 481 -2.50 0.59 13.54
CA VAL A 481 -2.79 -0.12 12.28
C VAL A 481 -1.65 -1.10 11.99
N GLU A 482 -1.81 -2.33 12.47
CA GLU A 482 -0.98 -3.48 12.08
C GLU A 482 -0.82 -3.45 10.55
N ARG A 483 0.41 -3.20 10.09
CA ARG A 483 0.74 -3.22 8.68
C ARG A 483 1.08 -4.68 8.36
N PRO A 484 0.17 -5.43 7.71
CA PRO A 484 0.52 -6.74 7.18
C PRO A 484 1.86 -6.64 6.44
N GLY A 485 2.84 -7.45 6.83
CA GLY A 485 4.11 -7.61 6.14
C GLY A 485 5.25 -6.71 6.60
N LYS A 486 5.24 -6.11 7.80
CA LYS A 486 6.45 -5.46 8.36
C LYS A 486 7.12 -6.32 9.42
N VAL A 487 8.06 -7.17 9.01
CA VAL A 487 8.83 -8.00 9.96
C VAL A 487 9.75 -7.10 10.81
N VAL A 488 9.43 -7.02 12.10
CA VAL A 488 10.19 -6.24 13.08
C VAL A 488 11.50 -6.96 13.42
N SER A 489 12.61 -6.22 13.39
CA SER A 489 13.91 -6.72 13.85
C SER A 489 13.92 -6.85 15.38
N ARG A 490 14.30 -8.03 15.92
CA ARG A 490 14.37 -8.31 17.36
C ARG A 490 15.19 -7.30 18.18
N ARG A 491 16.12 -6.56 17.56
CA ARG A 491 16.98 -5.56 18.25
C ARG A 491 16.29 -4.20 18.47
N GLY A 492 15.17 -3.92 17.82
CA GLY A 492 14.45 -2.63 17.90
C GLY A 492 13.23 -2.61 18.83
N VAL A 493 12.89 -3.75 19.45
CA VAL A 493 11.60 -3.96 20.13
C VAL A 493 11.38 -2.99 21.30
N LEU A 494 12.41 -2.72 22.12
CA LEU A 494 12.27 -1.83 23.27
C LEU A 494 12.04 -0.36 22.85
N LEU A 495 12.77 0.11 21.85
CA LEU A 495 12.61 1.47 21.32
C LEU A 495 11.23 1.65 20.65
N GLU A 496 10.77 0.62 19.94
CA GLU A 496 9.45 0.64 19.31
C GLU A 496 8.33 0.65 20.34
N GLN A 497 8.46 -0.13 21.42
CA GLN A 497 7.51 -0.15 22.53
C GLN A 497 7.45 1.20 23.27
N THR A 498 8.60 1.83 23.53
CA THR A 498 8.61 3.15 24.18
C THR A 498 8.04 4.24 23.28
N CYS A 499 8.39 4.25 21.99
CA CYS A 499 7.76 5.14 21.01
C CYS A 499 6.25 4.91 20.92
N ARG A 500 5.78 3.67 21.01
CA ARG A 500 4.34 3.35 21.03
C ARG A 500 3.65 3.94 22.25
N VAL A 501 4.21 3.81 23.44
CA VAL A 501 3.63 4.40 24.67
C VAL A 501 3.57 5.92 24.57
N ILE A 502 4.65 6.57 24.13
CA ILE A 502 4.69 8.02 23.91
C ILE A 502 3.60 8.45 22.92
N ASN A 503 3.42 7.70 21.85
CA ASN A 503 2.42 7.98 20.84
C ASN A 503 0.98 7.88 21.39
N LEU A 504 0.71 6.86 22.21
CA LEU A 504 -0.58 6.69 22.86
C LEU A 504 -0.87 7.86 23.79
N GLU A 505 0.12 8.33 24.56
CA GLU A 505 -0.03 9.48 25.45
C GLU A 505 -0.30 10.76 24.65
N ILE A 506 0.48 11.04 23.59
CA ILE A 506 0.26 12.21 22.73
C ILE A 506 -1.15 12.19 22.13
N ARG A 507 -1.60 11.05 21.60
CA ARG A 507 -2.94 10.91 21.05
C ARG A 507 -4.01 11.11 22.10
N HIS A 508 -3.83 10.54 23.29
CA HIS A 508 -4.74 10.71 24.41
C HIS A 508 -4.87 12.20 24.79
N ARG A 509 -3.75 12.91 24.90
CA ARG A 509 -3.73 14.36 25.18
C ARG A 509 -4.38 15.18 24.06
N LEU A 510 -4.15 14.83 22.80
CA LEU A 510 -4.82 15.49 21.67
C LEU A 510 -6.34 15.26 21.68
N ARG A 511 -6.80 14.05 22.01
CA ARG A 511 -8.23 13.76 22.18
C ARG A 511 -8.83 14.51 23.37
N GLN A 512 -8.11 14.64 24.48
CA GLN A 512 -8.51 15.47 25.62
C GLN A 512 -8.61 16.96 25.24
N LEU A 513 -7.65 17.47 24.46
CA LEU A 513 -7.70 18.85 23.98
C LEU A 513 -8.86 19.08 23.01
N ASP A 514 -9.21 18.10 22.18
CA ASP A 514 -10.37 18.18 21.29
C ASP A 514 -11.69 18.14 22.06
N SER A 515 -11.79 17.25 23.06
CA SER A 515 -13.00 17.15 23.91
C SER A 515 -13.20 18.40 24.76
N LEU A 516 -12.11 19.07 25.17
CA LEU A 516 -12.14 20.37 25.85
C LEU A 516 -12.35 21.55 24.89
N GLY A 517 -12.37 21.33 23.57
CA GLY A 517 -12.51 22.38 22.56
C GLY A 517 -11.31 23.33 22.45
N LEU A 518 -10.18 22.97 23.06
CA LEU A 518 -8.96 23.78 23.11
C LEU A 518 -8.02 23.52 21.92
N LEU A 519 -8.32 22.52 21.08
CA LEU A 519 -7.51 22.18 19.93
C LEU A 519 -7.73 23.20 18.78
N PRO A 520 -6.69 23.89 18.30
CA PRO A 520 -6.83 24.80 17.16
C PRO A 520 -7.38 24.06 15.94
N THR A 521 -8.37 24.65 15.27
CA THR A 521 -9.00 24.11 14.05
C THR A 521 -8.02 23.58 12.99
N PRO A 522 -6.85 24.21 12.71
CA PRO A 522 -5.88 23.65 11.76
C PRO A 522 -5.15 22.40 12.26
N LEU A 523 -4.96 22.22 13.57
CA LEU A 523 -4.36 21.02 14.16
C LEU A 523 -5.38 19.89 14.28
N ARG A 524 -6.62 20.20 14.68
CA ARG A 524 -7.77 19.27 14.62
C ARG A 524 -7.90 18.65 13.23
N ARG A 525 -7.84 19.50 12.20
CA ARG A 525 -7.88 19.18 10.77
C ARG A 525 -6.85 18.16 10.27
N LEU A 526 -5.72 18.04 10.96
CA LEU A 526 -4.53 17.31 10.52
C LEU A 526 -4.26 16.07 11.36
N LEU A 527 -4.75 16.06 12.61
CA LEU A 527 -4.50 15.01 13.60
C LEU A 527 -5.72 14.14 13.90
N ILE A 528 -6.94 14.65 13.74
CA ILE A 528 -8.19 13.93 14.05
C ILE A 528 -8.86 13.54 12.74
N TYR A 529 -8.61 12.30 12.32
CA TYR A 529 -9.32 11.65 11.23
C TYR A 529 -10.42 10.76 11.82
N GLU A 530 -11.41 10.44 11.00
CA GLU A 530 -12.51 9.56 11.39
C GLU A 530 -12.00 8.18 11.76
N ASP A 531 -12.17 7.82 13.03
CA ASP A 531 -12.10 6.44 13.47
C ASP A 531 -13.35 5.75 12.90
N ILE A 532 -13.16 4.93 11.87
CA ILE A 532 -14.24 4.16 11.26
C ILE A 532 -14.57 2.98 12.18
N GLU A 533 -15.79 2.98 12.71
CA GLU A 533 -16.30 1.87 13.51
C GLU A 533 -16.56 0.63 12.63
N GLY A 534 -16.18 -0.55 13.12
CA GLY A 534 -16.37 -1.83 12.43
C GLY A 534 -15.07 -2.50 11.93
N PRO A 535 -15.15 -3.72 11.38
CA PRO A 535 -13.99 -4.48 10.93
C PRO A 535 -13.43 -3.89 9.63
N HIS A 536 -12.37 -3.09 9.78
CA HIS A 536 -11.72 -2.40 8.69
C HIS A 536 -10.24 -2.78 8.57
N MET A 537 -9.70 -2.61 7.37
CA MET A 537 -8.28 -2.74 7.08
C MET A 537 -7.80 -1.42 6.49
N THR A 538 -6.72 -0.87 7.04
CA THR A 538 -6.20 0.42 6.58
C THR A 538 -4.93 0.23 5.77
N ILE A 539 -4.96 0.70 4.52
CA ILE A 539 -3.83 0.73 3.58
C ILE A 539 -3.19 2.11 3.64
N LEU A 540 -1.85 2.13 3.72
CA LEU A 540 -1.08 3.34 3.96
C LEU A 540 0.08 3.43 2.99
N PRO A 541 0.27 4.57 2.29
CA PRO A 541 1.41 4.77 1.41
C PRO A 541 2.74 4.74 2.18
N GLU A 542 3.82 4.38 1.48
CA GLU A 542 5.18 4.48 2.00
C GLU A 542 5.65 5.94 1.96
N LEU A 543 5.45 6.67 3.07
CA LEU A 543 5.90 8.05 3.22
C LEU A 543 7.11 8.13 4.15
N GLY A 544 8.20 8.74 3.68
CA GLY A 544 9.38 9.06 4.48
C GLY A 544 9.40 10.53 4.92
N TRP A 545 10.25 10.85 5.90
CA TRP A 545 10.41 12.24 6.37
C TRP A 545 10.88 13.23 5.31
N MET A 546 11.76 12.78 4.41
CA MET A 546 12.27 13.60 3.33
C MET A 546 11.21 13.91 2.28
N ASP A 547 10.09 13.21 2.31
CA ASP A 547 8.97 13.43 1.39
C ASP A 547 8.08 14.57 1.86
N LEU A 548 7.95 14.73 3.18
CA LEU A 548 7.24 15.85 3.79
C LEU A 548 7.88 17.19 3.41
N SER A 549 9.22 17.27 3.34
CA SER A 549 9.90 18.51 2.93
C SER A 549 9.82 18.80 1.43
N LYS A 550 9.52 17.79 0.59
CA LYS A 550 9.35 17.94 -0.86
C LYS A 550 7.98 18.48 -1.21
N VAL A 551 6.95 18.13 -0.44
CA VAL A 551 5.59 18.70 -0.55
C VAL A 551 5.58 20.22 -0.49
N PHE A 552 6.49 20.82 0.29
CA PHE A 552 6.58 22.26 0.49
C PHE A 552 7.42 22.97 -0.59
N LYS A 553 7.91 22.25 -1.61
CA LYS A 553 8.69 22.82 -2.72
C LYS A 553 7.89 22.75 -4.01
N PRO A 554 7.86 23.82 -4.84
CA PRO A 554 7.27 23.74 -6.16
C PRO A 554 8.05 22.73 -7.02
N PRO A 555 7.38 21.80 -7.71
CA PRO A 555 8.03 20.73 -8.45
C PRO A 555 8.77 21.27 -9.70
N PRO A 556 10.00 20.80 -9.99
CA PRO A 556 10.71 21.16 -11.21
C PRO A 556 10.18 20.42 -12.46
N ARG A 557 9.55 19.24 -12.28
CA ARG A 557 8.87 18.44 -13.31
C ARG A 557 7.66 17.75 -12.68
N ALA A 558 6.47 18.30 -12.89
CA ALA A 558 5.27 17.83 -12.20
C ALA A 558 4.92 16.35 -12.46
N GLY A 559 5.09 15.87 -13.71
CA GLY A 559 4.71 14.49 -14.05
C GLY A 559 5.57 13.39 -13.43
N GLU A 560 6.89 13.61 -13.36
CA GLU A 560 7.79 12.67 -12.66
C GLU A 560 7.48 12.58 -11.15
N GLU A 561 6.99 13.67 -10.55
CA GLU A 561 6.57 13.65 -9.15
C GLU A 561 5.23 12.94 -8.95
N ILE A 562 4.25 13.16 -9.82
CA ILE A 562 2.96 12.44 -9.80
C ILE A 562 3.21 10.94 -9.87
N ARG A 563 4.00 10.48 -10.85
CA ARG A 563 4.38 9.06 -10.98
C ARG A 563 5.05 8.52 -9.72
N ARG A 564 5.91 9.32 -9.07
CA ARG A 564 6.57 8.95 -7.81
C ARG A 564 5.56 8.80 -6.66
N TRP A 565 4.56 9.67 -6.57
CA TRP A 565 3.51 9.57 -5.54
C TRP A 565 2.58 8.39 -5.80
N ILE A 566 2.23 8.13 -7.05
CA ILE A 566 1.48 6.93 -7.47
C ILE A 566 2.25 5.67 -7.03
N LEU A 567 3.55 5.58 -7.36
CA LEU A 567 4.39 4.43 -6.99
C LEU A 567 4.46 4.22 -5.47
N LYS A 568 4.48 5.29 -4.67
CA LYS A 568 4.44 5.18 -3.20
C LYS A 568 3.09 4.69 -2.67
N GLY A 569 2.00 5.02 -3.36
CA GLY A 569 0.68 4.47 -3.11
C GLY A 569 0.62 2.97 -3.40
N GLU A 570 1.18 2.55 -4.54
CA GLU A 570 1.31 1.14 -4.93
C GLU A 570 2.12 0.35 -3.89
N ARG A 571 3.32 0.83 -3.56
CA ARG A 571 4.22 0.21 -2.57
C ARG A 571 3.61 0.06 -1.18
N GLY A 572 2.80 1.04 -0.76
CA GLY A 572 2.07 0.95 0.50
C GLY A 572 0.96 -0.11 0.50
N THR A 573 0.49 -0.50 -0.69
CA THR A 573 -0.58 -1.48 -0.90
C THR A 573 -0.04 -2.89 -1.02
N TRP A 574 1.14 -3.09 -1.62
CA TRP A 574 1.71 -4.41 -1.90
C TRP A 574 1.75 -5.38 -0.70
N PRO A 575 2.22 -4.96 0.50
CA PRO A 575 2.21 -5.83 1.68
C PRO A 575 0.80 -6.25 2.13
N ALA A 576 -0.21 -5.42 1.86
CA ALA A 576 -1.59 -5.69 2.22
C ALA A 576 -2.33 -6.56 1.18
N ILE A 577 -1.75 -6.85 0.01
CA ILE A 577 -2.44 -7.57 -1.07
C ILE A 577 -2.85 -8.98 -0.64
N ALA A 578 -2.01 -9.70 0.10
CA ALA A 578 -2.37 -11.02 0.65
C ALA A 578 -3.57 -10.92 1.61
N ALA A 579 -3.60 -9.87 2.44
CA ALA A 579 -4.69 -9.59 3.38
C ALA A 579 -6.01 -9.23 2.68
N VAL A 580 -5.95 -8.42 1.62
CA VAL A 580 -7.10 -8.11 0.77
C VAL A 580 -7.60 -9.37 0.07
N ARG A 581 -6.71 -10.18 -0.50
CA ARG A 581 -7.03 -11.40 -1.25
C ARG A 581 -7.87 -12.36 -0.40
N VAL A 582 -7.39 -12.74 0.78
CA VAL A 582 -8.11 -13.64 1.70
C VAL A 582 -9.52 -13.14 2.04
N ARG A 583 -9.71 -11.82 2.15
CA ARG A 583 -10.99 -11.20 2.54
C ARG A 583 -11.98 -11.03 1.38
N CYS A 584 -11.49 -10.90 0.15
CA CYS A 584 -12.31 -10.51 -1.00
C CYS A 584 -12.50 -11.63 -2.03
N THR A 585 -11.61 -12.63 -2.11
CA THR A 585 -11.69 -13.70 -3.13
C THR A 585 -13.04 -14.42 -3.13
N VAL A 586 -13.58 -14.76 -1.95
CA VAL A 586 -14.89 -15.42 -1.83
C VAL A 586 -16.03 -14.51 -2.30
N GLU A 587 -15.98 -13.22 -1.95
CA GLU A 587 -16.98 -12.24 -2.39
C GLU A 587 -16.98 -12.10 -3.92
N PHE A 588 -15.82 -12.00 -4.53
CA PHE A 588 -15.71 -11.86 -5.98
C PHE A 588 -16.14 -13.13 -6.71
N ALA A 589 -15.86 -14.31 -6.16
CA ALA A 589 -16.36 -15.58 -6.71
C ALA A 589 -17.91 -15.63 -6.65
N LEU A 590 -18.52 -15.20 -5.53
CA LEU A 590 -19.98 -15.13 -5.38
C LEU A 590 -20.61 -14.13 -6.35
N GLU A 591 -20.01 -12.94 -6.49
CA GLU A 591 -20.51 -11.90 -7.39
C GLU A 591 -20.40 -12.32 -8.87
N LYS A 592 -19.27 -12.91 -9.27
CA LYS A 592 -19.07 -13.47 -10.61
C LYS A 592 -20.05 -14.62 -10.88
N GLY A 593 -20.21 -15.54 -9.93
CA GLY A 593 -21.18 -16.64 -10.04
C GLY A 593 -22.61 -16.12 -10.16
N TYR A 594 -23.00 -15.12 -9.35
CA TYR A 594 -24.32 -14.50 -9.43
C TYR A 594 -24.56 -13.81 -10.77
N GLN A 595 -23.57 -13.12 -11.33
CA GLN A 595 -23.69 -12.47 -12.64
C GLN A 595 -23.86 -13.46 -13.80
N VAL A 596 -23.25 -14.65 -13.71
CA VAL A 596 -23.40 -15.72 -14.70
C VAL A 596 -24.80 -16.33 -14.63
N VAL A 597 -25.35 -16.51 -13.43
CA VAL A 597 -26.64 -17.18 -13.20
C VAL A 597 -27.83 -16.24 -13.35
N LYS A 598 -27.64 -14.94 -13.10
CA LYS A 598 -28.71 -13.95 -13.23
C LYS A 598 -29.24 -13.94 -14.68
N PRO A 599 -30.56 -14.07 -14.89
CA PRO A 599 -31.14 -13.93 -16.22
C PRO A 599 -30.76 -12.56 -16.78
N GLN A 600 -30.20 -12.52 -17.99
CA GLN A 600 -29.98 -11.25 -18.67
C GLN A 600 -31.36 -10.65 -18.97
N SER A 601 -31.66 -9.50 -18.37
CA SER A 601 -32.84 -8.73 -18.76
C SER A 601 -32.69 -8.39 -20.23
N LYS A 602 -33.58 -8.90 -21.09
CA LYS A 602 -33.57 -8.55 -22.51
C LYS A 602 -33.65 -7.02 -22.63
N PRO A 603 -32.67 -6.36 -23.28
CA PRO A 603 -32.75 -4.92 -23.48
C PRO A 603 -33.91 -4.65 -24.44
N GLY A 604 -35.04 -4.17 -23.93
CA GLY A 604 -36.22 -3.88 -24.74
C GLY A 604 -37.57 -3.94 -24.04
N PHE A 605 -37.67 -4.56 -22.86
CA PHE A 605 -38.86 -4.42 -22.01
C PHE A 605 -38.54 -3.49 -20.84
N GLY A 606 -38.74 -2.20 -21.09
CA GLY A 606 -38.86 -1.23 -20.01
C GLY A 606 -40.15 -1.51 -19.26
N VAL A 607 -40.02 -2.10 -18.09
CA VAL A 607 -41.01 -1.99 -17.01
C VAL A 607 -40.16 -1.84 -15.75
N GLY A 608 -40.31 -0.70 -15.09
CA GLY A 608 -39.75 -0.54 -13.76
C GLY A 608 -40.45 -1.53 -12.84
N ASP A 609 -39.67 -2.32 -12.13
CA ASP A 609 -40.12 -3.07 -10.96
C ASP A 609 -38.93 -3.17 -9.99
N GLU A 610 -39.11 -2.45 -8.89
CA GLU A 610 -38.76 -2.74 -7.48
C GLU A 610 -37.33 -3.17 -7.08
#